data_AF-A0A382X5D9-F1
#
_entry.id   AF-A0A382X5D9-F1
#
_cell.length_a   1.000
_cell.length_b   1.000
_cell.length_c   1.000
_cell.angle_alpha   90.00
_cell.angle_beta   90.00
_cell.angle_gamma   90.00
#
_symmetry.space_group_name_H-M   'P 1'
#
loop_
_entity.id
_entity.type
_entity.pdbx_description
1 polymer ?
#
loop_
_entity_poly.entity_id
_entity_poly.type
_entity_poly.pdbx_seq_one_letter_code
_entity_poly.pdbx_strand_id
1 'polypeptide(L)'
;DWFKEEIDFISKKIFFNEAENDSSRGKQKLSKIEERSILKDFSKLVLIVANKQGINPTMLFSKKGQKDFLKKCLFYGFNSASETIPKWKRHLLSDDLHLMFKDYFK
;
A
#
# COMPACT_ATOMS: atom_id res chain seq x y z
N ASP A 1 -9.35 15.59 -8.70
CA ASP A 1 -9.65 15.95 -7.32
C ASP A 1 -9.42 14.73 -6.44
N TRP A 2 -8.39 14.76 -5.60
CA TRP A 2 -7.98 13.61 -4.77
C TRP A 2 -9.02 13.30 -3.66
N PHE A 3 -9.74 14.31 -3.18
CA PHE A 3 -10.69 14.14 -2.09
C PHE A 3 -11.92 13.39 -2.57
N LYS A 4 -12.48 13.81 -3.72
CA LYS A 4 -13.58 13.09 -4.37
C LYS A 4 -13.20 11.64 -4.65
N GLU A 5 -11.97 11.42 -5.13
CA GLU A 5 -11.48 10.07 -5.39
C GLU A 5 -11.36 9.21 -4.11
N GLU A 6 -10.88 9.77 -3.00
CA GLU A 6 -10.83 9.08 -1.70
C GLU A 6 -12.23 8.68 -1.24
N ILE A 7 -13.20 9.59 -1.33
CA ILE A 7 -14.59 9.33 -0.93
C ILE A 7 -15.23 8.25 -1.81
N ASP A 8 -15.05 8.35 -3.13
CA ASP A 8 -15.58 7.34 -4.08
C ASP A 8 -14.95 5.97 -3.82
N PHE A 9 -13.64 5.92 -3.55
CA PHE A 9 -12.92 4.69 -3.25
C PHE A 9 -13.42 4.03 -1.96
N ILE A 10 -13.53 4.79 -0.88
CA ILE A 10 -14.03 4.30 0.42
C ILE A 10 -15.48 3.83 0.27
N SER A 11 -16.33 4.61 -0.39
CA SER A 11 -17.73 4.25 -0.58
C SER A 11 -17.87 2.94 -1.35
N LYS A 12 -17.13 2.79 -2.47
CA LYS A 12 -17.12 1.54 -3.22
C LYS A 12 -16.71 0.35 -2.36
N LYS A 13 -15.64 0.52 -1.58
CA LYS A 13 -15.14 -0.53 -0.68
C LYS A 13 -16.18 -0.94 0.37
N ILE A 14 -16.93 -0.01 0.93
CA ILE A 14 -17.99 -0.29 1.92
C ILE A 14 -19.18 -1.01 1.26
N PHE A 15 -19.67 -0.51 0.13
CA PHE A 15 -20.92 -0.98 -0.48
C PHE A 15 -20.78 -2.23 -1.33
N PHE A 16 -19.65 -2.41 -2.02
CA PHE A 16 -19.46 -3.55 -2.91
C PHE A 16 -18.73 -4.71 -2.27
N ASN A 17 -18.21 -4.52 -1.04
CA ASN A 17 -17.46 -5.46 -0.20
C ASN A 17 -17.09 -6.75 -0.96
N GLU A 18 -16.19 -6.62 -1.94
CA GLU A 18 -15.69 -7.77 -2.67
C GLU A 18 -14.96 -8.58 -1.61
N ALA A 19 -15.58 -9.66 -1.14
CA ALA A 19 -14.91 -10.67 -0.34
C ALA A 19 -13.62 -10.97 -1.11
N GLU A 20 -12.46 -10.64 -0.51
CA GLU A 20 -11.17 -10.84 -1.15
C GLU A 20 -11.16 -12.29 -1.64
N ASN A 21 -11.31 -12.49 -2.95
CA ASN A 21 -11.48 -13.82 -3.54
C ASN A 21 -10.19 -14.57 -3.24
N ASP A 22 -10.25 -15.41 -2.21
CA ASP A 22 -9.12 -16.07 -1.57
C ASP A 22 -8.71 -17.29 -2.40
N SER A 23 -8.36 -17.04 -3.66
CA SER A 23 -7.93 -18.06 -4.61
C SER A 23 -6.50 -17.79 -5.07
N SER A 24 -5.60 -18.50 -4.39
CA SER A 24 -4.44 -19.13 -5.03
C SER A 24 -3.26 -18.24 -5.39
N ARG A 25 -2.69 -17.47 -4.44
CA ARG A 25 -1.29 -17.02 -4.55
C ARG A 25 -0.54 -17.27 -3.25
N GLY A 26 0.62 -17.92 -3.38
CA GLY A 26 1.42 -18.39 -2.25
C GLY A 26 1.89 -17.24 -1.37
N LYS A 27 1.58 -17.32 -0.08
CA LYS A 27 2.03 -16.36 0.94
C LYS A 27 3.55 -16.33 0.97
N GLN A 28 4.15 -15.26 0.45
CA GLN A 28 5.59 -15.05 0.63
C GLN A 28 5.86 -14.84 2.11
N LYS A 29 6.82 -15.60 2.64
CA LYS A 29 7.12 -15.62 4.07
C LYS A 29 8.38 -14.82 4.33
N LEU A 30 8.20 -13.64 4.92
CA LEU A 30 9.30 -12.83 5.45
C LEU A 30 9.59 -13.20 6.90
N SER A 31 10.85 -13.09 7.32
CA SER A 31 11.21 -13.05 8.73
C SER A 31 10.69 -11.78 9.40
N LYS A 32 10.55 -11.82 10.73
CA LYS A 32 10.16 -10.63 11.52
C LYS A 32 11.16 -9.47 11.38
N ILE A 33 12.43 -9.76 11.09
CA ILE A 33 13.47 -8.75 10.94
C ILE A 33 13.32 -8.06 9.58
N GLU A 34 13.10 -8.83 8.51
CA GLU A 34 12.83 -8.29 7.17
C GLU A 34 11.55 -7.45 7.15
N GLU A 35 10.46 -7.96 7.73
CA GLU A 35 9.19 -7.21 7.81
C GLU A 35 9.39 -5.86 8.51
N ARG A 36 10.13 -5.83 9.62
CA ARG A 36 10.44 -4.58 10.33
C ARG A 36 11.31 -3.64 9.50
N SER A 37 12.29 -4.15 8.77
CA SER A 37 13.14 -3.35 7.90
C SER A 37 12.32 -2.69 6.80
N ILE A 38 11.51 -3.47 6.08
CA ILE A 38 10.63 -2.98 5.01
C ILE A 38 9.69 -1.91 5.54
N LEU A 39 9.04 -2.14 6.69
CA LEU A 39 8.12 -1.16 7.28
C LEU A 39 8.82 0.13 7.70
N LYS A 40 10.08 0.04 8.15
CA LYS A 40 10.89 1.22 8.47
C LYS A 40 11.17 2.05 7.22
N ASP A 41 11.53 1.42 6.12
CA ASP A 41 11.84 2.13 4.88
C ASP A 41 10.58 2.64 4.20
N PHE A 42 9.48 1.88 4.24
CA PHE A 42 8.16 2.36 3.80
C PHE A 42 7.71 3.59 4.61
N SER A 43 7.88 3.59 5.94
CA SER A 43 7.58 4.76 6.76
C SER A 43 8.39 5.99 6.36
N LYS A 44 9.69 5.84 6.04
CA LYS A 44 10.52 6.95 5.56
C LYS A 44 10.03 7.46 4.20
N LEU A 45 9.72 6.55 3.28
CA LEU A 45 9.22 6.90 1.96
C LEU A 45 7.94 7.73 2.05
N VAL A 46 6.97 7.30 2.87
CA VAL A 46 5.73 8.03 3.10
C VAL A 46 6.00 9.45 3.60
N LEU A 47 6.96 9.63 4.51
CA LEU A 47 7.35 10.95 5.00
C LEU A 47 7.99 11.82 3.92
N ILE A 48 8.90 11.25 3.11
CA ILE A 48 9.56 11.97 2.01
C ILE A 48 8.53 12.47 1.00
N VAL A 49 7.62 11.59 0.55
CA VAL A 49 6.57 11.93 -0.41
C VAL A 49 5.58 12.93 0.17
N ALA A 50 5.14 12.74 1.43
CA ALA A 50 4.27 13.67 2.13
C ALA A 50 4.86 15.09 2.16
N ASN A 51 6.13 15.22 2.54
CA ASN A 51 6.84 16.49 2.59
C ASN A 51 6.97 17.13 1.20
N LYS A 52 7.31 16.34 0.18
CA LYS A 52 7.44 16.81 -1.21
C LYS A 52 6.12 17.36 -1.76
N GLN A 53 5.00 16.76 -1.38
CA GLN A 53 3.67 17.11 -1.89
C GLN A 53 2.90 18.07 -0.98
N GLY A 54 3.42 18.40 0.21
CA GLY A 54 2.71 19.24 1.19
C GLY A 54 1.44 18.59 1.75
N ILE A 55 1.38 17.26 1.82
CA ILE A 55 0.21 16.49 2.29
C ILE A 55 0.51 15.88 3.65
N ASN A 56 -0.51 15.74 4.51
CA ASN A 56 -0.34 15.01 5.77
C ASN A 56 0.08 13.54 5.53
N PRO A 57 1.17 13.05 6.13
CA PRO A 57 1.65 11.68 5.91
C PRO A 57 0.61 10.59 6.21
N THR A 58 -0.27 10.82 7.19
CA THR A 58 -1.32 9.86 7.57
C THR A 58 -2.38 9.71 6.48
N MET A 59 -2.61 10.76 5.68
CA MET A 59 -3.52 10.71 4.53
C MET A 59 -2.97 9.82 3.43
N LEU A 60 -1.65 9.84 3.20
CA LEU A 60 -1.00 8.85 2.34
C LEU A 60 -1.11 7.46 2.98
N PHE A 61 -0.53 7.28 4.16
CA PHE A 61 -0.51 5.99 4.83
C PHE A 61 -0.26 6.12 6.33
N SER A 62 -1.24 5.69 7.13
CA SER A 62 -1.02 5.44 8.56
C SER A 62 -0.09 4.24 8.78
N LYS A 63 0.55 4.15 9.95
CA LYS A 63 1.40 2.97 10.31
C LYS A 63 0.65 1.64 10.21
N LYS A 64 -0.65 1.64 10.56
CA LYS A 64 -1.52 0.47 10.40
C LYS A 64 -1.76 0.17 8.91
N GLY A 65 -2.06 1.19 8.12
CA GLY A 65 -2.24 1.06 6.67
C GLY A 65 -1.00 0.51 5.98
N GLN A 66 0.21 0.94 6.37
CA GLN A 66 1.46 0.41 5.82
C GLN A 66 1.62 -1.09 6.09
N LYS A 67 1.32 -1.53 7.32
CA LYS A 67 1.33 -2.96 7.69
C LYS A 67 0.31 -3.76 6.91
N ASP A 68 -0.92 -3.24 6.80
CA ASP A 68 -2.00 -3.93 6.11
C ASP A 68 -1.73 -3.99 4.59
N PHE A 69 -1.10 -2.97 4.00
CA PHE A 69 -0.63 -2.98 2.61
C PHE A 69 0.50 -3.99 2.39
N LEU A 70 1.51 -4.03 3.27
CA LEU A 70 2.60 -5.01 3.17
C LEU A 70 2.05 -6.46 3.21
N LYS A 71 1.07 -6.74 4.08
CA LYS A 71 0.40 -8.05 4.11
C LYS A 71 -0.28 -8.38 2.79
N LYS A 72 -0.96 -7.40 2.17
CA LYS A 72 -1.57 -7.58 0.85
C LYS A 72 -0.51 -7.84 -0.23
N CYS A 73 0.62 -7.13 -0.20
CA CYS A 73 1.74 -7.41 -1.11
C CYS A 73 2.25 -8.85 -0.95
N LEU A 74 2.41 -9.32 0.29
CA LEU A 74 2.87 -10.68 0.62
C LEU A 74 1.91 -11.79 0.18
N PHE A 75 0.62 -11.48 0.09
CA PHE A 75 -0.42 -12.47 -0.19
C PHE A 75 -0.87 -12.45 -1.66
N TYR A 76 -1.07 -11.26 -2.24
CA TYR A 76 -1.62 -11.08 -3.59
C TYR A 76 -0.59 -10.57 -4.62
N GLY A 77 0.59 -10.13 -4.17
CA GLY A 77 1.60 -9.44 -4.98
C GLY A 77 1.42 -7.91 -5.01
N PHE A 78 2.47 -7.18 -5.38
CA PHE A 78 2.50 -5.72 -5.37
C PHE A 78 1.42 -5.08 -6.27
N ASN A 79 1.24 -5.58 -7.50
CA ASN A 79 0.28 -5.03 -8.45
C ASN A 79 -1.15 -5.15 -7.91
N SER A 80 -1.53 -6.33 -7.42
CA SER A 80 -2.84 -6.56 -6.82
C SER A 80 -3.05 -5.74 -5.55
N ALA A 81 -2.03 -5.64 -4.69
CA ALA A 81 -2.10 -4.80 -3.49
C ALA A 81 -2.29 -3.32 -3.82
N SER A 82 -1.65 -2.83 -4.88
CA SER A 82 -1.77 -1.44 -5.35
C SER A 82 -3.20 -1.09 -5.80
N GLU A 83 -3.96 -2.02 -6.35
CA GLU A 83 -5.39 -1.78 -6.67
C GLU A 83 -6.25 -1.58 -5.43
N THR A 84 -5.78 -1.99 -4.24
CA THR A 84 -6.50 -1.83 -2.98
C THR A 84 -6.34 -0.45 -2.32
N ILE A 85 -5.69 0.48 -3.01
CA ILE A 85 -5.57 1.88 -2.59
C ILE A 85 -6.07 2.84 -3.68
N PRO A 86 -6.53 4.04 -3.29
CA PRO A 86 -6.89 5.12 -4.21
C PRO A 86 -5.79 5.39 -5.27
N LYS A 87 -6.21 5.69 -6.50
CA LYS A 87 -5.33 6.03 -7.63
C LYS A 87 -4.41 7.20 -7.30
N TRP A 88 -4.87 8.21 -6.60
CA TRP A 88 -4.03 9.35 -6.23
C TRP A 88 -2.86 8.92 -5.32
N LYS A 89 -3.08 7.98 -4.38
CA LYS A 89 -2.00 7.43 -3.55
C LYS A 89 -1.02 6.62 -4.39
N ARG A 90 -1.53 5.83 -5.34
CA ARG A 90 -0.67 5.11 -6.30
C ARG A 90 0.15 6.08 -7.13
N HIS A 91 -0.44 7.13 -7.66
CA HIS A 91 0.28 8.10 -8.48
C HIS A 91 1.45 8.75 -7.72
N LEU A 92 1.29 8.99 -6.42
CA LEU A 92 2.33 9.59 -5.59
C LEU A 92 3.39 8.60 -5.08
N LEU A 93 3.08 7.31 -5.00
CA LEU A 93 3.93 6.31 -4.32
C LEU A 93 4.37 5.14 -5.21
N SER A 94 3.75 4.91 -6.37
CA SER A 94 3.87 3.64 -7.10
C SER A 94 5.28 3.35 -7.59
N ASP A 95 5.97 4.32 -8.16
CA ASP A 95 7.34 4.13 -8.65
C ASP A 95 8.30 3.79 -7.50
N ASP A 96 8.23 4.57 -6.41
CA ASP A 96 9.08 4.39 -5.24
C ASP A 96 8.78 3.06 -4.52
N LEU A 97 7.50 2.72 -4.37
CA LEU A 97 7.09 1.45 -3.77
C LEU A 97 7.46 0.27 -4.67
N HIS A 98 7.30 0.39 -5.98
CA HIS A 98 7.69 -0.66 -6.91
C HIS A 98 9.18 -0.94 -6.81
N LEU A 99 10.02 0.11 -6.78
CA LEU A 99 11.45 -0.03 -6.58
C LEU A 99 11.77 -0.67 -5.23
N MET A 100 11.14 -0.21 -4.15
CA MET A 100 11.34 -0.77 -2.79
C MET A 100 10.94 -2.24 -2.71
N PHE A 101 9.88 -2.65 -3.41
CA PHE A 101 9.33 -4.01 -3.34
C PHE A 101 9.91 -4.98 -4.36
N LYS A 102 10.56 -4.49 -5.42
CA LYS A 102 11.18 -5.31 -6.47
C LYS A 102 12.19 -6.33 -5.92
N ASP A 103 12.90 -5.96 -4.85
CA ASP A 103 13.91 -6.84 -4.24
C ASP A 103 13.31 -7.92 -3.32
N TYR A 104 12.07 -7.71 -2.86
CA TYR A 104 11.40 -8.62 -1.91
C TYR A 104 10.41 -9.56 -2.60
N PHE A 105 9.84 -9.16 -3.73
CA PHE A 105 8.74 -9.88 -4.38
C PHE A 105 9.15 -10.25 -5.82
N LYS A 106 9.78 -11.43 -5.98
CA LYS A 106 9.98 -12.08 -7.29
C LYS A 106 8.81 -12.97 -7.67
#